data_AF-A0A518ELC9-F1
#
_entry.id   AF-A0A518ELC9-F1
#
_cell.length_a   1.000
_cell.length_b   1.000
_cell.length_c   1.000
_cell.angle_alpha   90.00
_cell.angle_beta   90.00
_cell.angle_gamma   90.00
#
_symmetry.space_group_name_H-M   'P 1'
#
loop_
_entity.id
_entity.type
_entity.pdbx_description
1 polymer ?
#
loop_
_entity_poly.entity_id
_entity_poly.type
_entity_poly.pdbx_seq_one_letter_code
_entity_poly.pdbx_strand_id
1 'polypeptide(L)'
;MKQLLPVAVATLCLLVSASCGGSDSLTGEMTATTSQFVETLKGIDSKEAAEAAAPKLKEIAAQMKAIQTKVEALPKEEQEALTKKAEGNKEMNEITTGMMNEMRRLMKDPEIAAVLGPVMDAMDN
;
A
#
# COMPACT_ATOMS: atom_id res chain seq x y z
N MET A 1 -49.15 47.07 0.14
CA MET A 1 -49.95 45.88 -0.27
C MET A 1 -49.00 44.74 -0.59
N LYS A 2 -49.15 43.62 0.14
CA LYS A 2 -48.98 42.18 -0.22
C LYS A 2 -47.75 41.83 -1.09
N GLN A 3 -46.71 41.24 -0.50
CA GLN A 3 -46.48 39.78 -0.40
C GLN A 3 -46.57 39.03 -1.74
N LEU A 4 -45.47 38.38 -2.16
CA LEU A 4 -45.36 36.91 -2.21
C LEU A 4 -44.00 36.47 -2.79
N LEU A 5 -43.28 35.68 -1.98
CA LEU A 5 -42.24 34.74 -2.41
C LEU A 5 -42.84 33.68 -3.35
N PRO A 6 -41.99 33.07 -4.20
CA PRO A 6 -41.73 31.63 -4.09
C PRO A 6 -40.20 31.39 -4.08
N VAL A 7 -39.56 30.92 -2.99
CA VAL A 7 -39.52 29.52 -2.52
C VAL A 7 -39.74 28.49 -3.63
N ALA A 8 -38.75 28.34 -4.51
CA ALA A 8 -38.47 27.11 -5.24
C ALA A 8 -36.99 26.79 -4.93
N VAL A 9 -36.68 26.05 -3.86
CA VAL A 9 -36.65 24.57 -3.84
C VAL A 9 -36.04 24.01 -5.13
N ALA A 10 -34.83 24.45 -5.44
CA ALA A 10 -33.88 23.69 -6.24
C ALA A 10 -32.96 22.89 -5.29
N THR A 11 -33.59 22.08 -4.43
CA THR A 11 -32.93 21.05 -3.62
C THR A 11 -32.81 19.80 -4.49
N LEU A 12 -32.02 19.87 -5.56
CA LEU A 12 -31.82 18.75 -6.48
C LEU A 12 -30.32 18.47 -6.63
N CYS A 13 -29.88 17.49 -5.85
CA CYS A 13 -28.69 16.66 -6.07
C CYS A 13 -27.30 17.28 -5.86
N LEU A 14 -27.05 17.83 -4.67
CA LEU A 14 -25.72 17.79 -4.03
C LEU A 14 -25.38 16.36 -3.55
N LEU A 15 -25.36 15.39 -4.47
CA LEU A 15 -25.03 13.98 -4.21
C LEU A 15 -23.65 13.60 -4.79
N VAL A 16 -22.76 14.58 -5.02
CA VAL A 16 -21.51 14.40 -5.80
C VAL A 16 -20.22 14.51 -4.97
N SER A 17 -20.23 14.70 -3.65
CA SER A 17 -18.96 14.96 -2.95
C SER A 17 -18.86 14.42 -1.52
N ALA A 18 -19.13 13.12 -1.33
CA ALA A 18 -18.79 12.42 -0.09
C ALA A 18 -17.91 11.16 -0.29
N SER A 19 -17.35 10.93 -1.48
CA SER A 19 -16.47 9.77 -1.76
C SER A 19 -15.01 10.17 -2.07
N CYS A 20 -14.62 11.43 -1.81
CA CYS A 20 -13.33 11.96 -2.28
C CYS A 20 -12.39 12.22 -1.11
N GLY A 21 -11.56 11.23 -0.76
CA GLY A 21 -10.40 11.48 0.12
C GLY A 21 -9.69 10.25 0.69
N GLY A 22 -10.36 9.11 0.85
CA GLY A 22 -9.77 7.95 1.55
C GLY A 22 -8.96 6.99 0.66
N SER A 23 -9.36 6.80 -0.60
CA SER A 23 -8.76 5.81 -1.50
C SER A 23 -7.44 6.26 -2.11
N ASP A 24 -7.27 7.57 -2.35
CA ASP A 24 -6.01 8.14 -2.84
C ASP A 24 -4.91 8.10 -1.78
N SER A 25 -5.23 8.39 -0.52
CA SER A 25 -4.27 8.30 0.58
C SER A 25 -3.80 6.86 0.82
N LEU A 26 -4.71 5.88 0.74
CA LEU A 26 -4.37 4.47 0.96
C LEU A 26 -3.50 3.91 -0.18
N THR A 27 -3.78 4.30 -1.43
CA THR A 27 -2.91 3.95 -2.57
C THR A 27 -1.50 4.54 -2.39
N GLY A 28 -1.41 5.80 -1.96
CA GLY A 28 -0.14 6.47 -1.68
C GLY A 28 0.64 5.82 -0.54
N GLU A 29 -0.03 5.46 0.56
CA GLU A 29 0.56 4.72 1.68
C GLU A 29 1.12 3.37 1.22
N MET A 30 0.36 2.63 0.39
CA MET A 30 0.79 1.34 -0.17
C MET A 30 2.02 1.50 -1.07
N THR A 31 2.00 2.46 -1.99
CA THR A 31 3.16 2.74 -2.87
C THR A 31 4.38 3.13 -2.05
N ALA A 32 4.24 4.07 -1.11
CA ALA A 32 5.36 4.55 -0.30
C ALA A 32 5.97 3.44 0.56
N THR A 33 5.14 2.63 1.21
CA THR A 33 5.59 1.51 2.06
C THR A 33 6.29 0.44 1.23
N THR A 34 5.74 0.11 0.06
CA THR A 34 6.35 -0.88 -0.86
C THR A 34 7.67 -0.35 -1.44
N SER A 35 7.75 0.93 -1.77
CA SER A 35 9.00 1.56 -2.21
C SER A 35 10.08 1.49 -1.12
N GLN A 36 9.74 1.83 0.13
CA GLN A 36 10.68 1.72 1.26
C GLN A 36 11.16 0.28 1.47
N PHE A 37 10.25 -0.69 1.30
CA PHE A 37 10.60 -2.11 1.35
C PHE A 37 11.66 -2.45 0.28
N VAL A 38 11.38 -2.11 -0.98
CA VAL A 38 12.29 -2.37 -2.10
C VAL A 38 13.64 -1.67 -1.92
N GLU A 39 13.66 -0.41 -1.49
CA GLU A 39 14.90 0.31 -1.21
C GLU A 39 15.71 -0.35 -0.09
N THR A 40 15.05 -0.82 0.95
CA THR A 40 15.70 -1.55 2.04
C THR A 40 16.31 -2.86 1.51
N LEU A 41 15.58 -3.62 0.69
CA LEU A 41 16.08 -4.85 0.08
C LEU A 41 17.27 -4.61 -0.88
N LYS A 42 17.23 -3.52 -1.66
CA LYS A 42 18.35 -3.12 -2.55
C LYS A 42 19.64 -2.86 -1.78
N GLY A 43 19.55 -2.33 -0.56
CA GLY A 43 20.70 -2.07 0.31
C GLY A 43 21.32 -3.31 0.94
N ILE A 44 20.69 -4.48 0.81
CA ILE A 44 21.20 -5.73 1.38
C ILE A 44 22.09 -6.43 0.34
N ASP A 45 23.39 -6.41 0.57
CA ASP A 45 24.40 -7.07 -0.27
C ASP A 45 25.21 -8.15 0.47
N SER A 46 24.94 -8.29 1.77
CA SER A 46 25.68 -9.12 2.69
C SER A 46 24.78 -9.57 3.84
N LYS A 47 25.22 -10.60 4.56
CA LYS A 47 24.52 -11.08 5.76
C LYS A 47 24.44 -9.99 6.83
N GLU A 48 25.53 -9.26 7.06
CA GLU A 48 25.58 -8.17 8.04
C GLU A 48 24.61 -7.05 7.69
N ALA A 49 24.50 -6.69 6.40
CA ALA A 49 23.50 -5.72 5.94
C ALA A 49 22.07 -6.25 6.15
N ALA A 50 21.83 -7.55 5.92
CA ALA A 50 20.54 -8.17 6.17
C ALA A 50 20.15 -8.14 7.66
N GLU A 51 21.10 -8.46 8.55
CA GLU A 51 20.90 -8.41 10.01
C GLU A 51 20.61 -6.98 10.48
N ALA A 52 21.33 -6.00 9.94
CA ALA A 52 21.12 -4.59 10.23
C ALA A 52 19.78 -4.06 9.68
N ALA A 53 19.33 -4.57 8.53
CA ALA A 53 18.05 -4.19 7.91
C ALA A 53 16.84 -4.89 8.54
N ALA A 54 17.02 -6.02 9.23
CA ALA A 54 15.94 -6.82 9.79
C ALA A 54 14.95 -6.03 10.68
N PRO A 55 15.37 -5.12 11.58
CA PRO A 55 14.44 -4.31 12.36
C PRO A 55 13.58 -3.38 11.49
N LYS A 56 14.19 -2.76 10.47
CA LYS A 56 13.51 -1.88 9.51
C LYS A 56 12.49 -2.66 8.69
N LEU A 57 12.86 -3.84 8.20
CA LEU A 57 11.96 -4.71 7.45
C LEU A 57 10.76 -5.17 8.30
N LYS A 58 10.95 -5.44 9.59
CA LYS A 58 9.84 -5.74 10.52
C LYS A 58 8.89 -4.56 10.71
N GLU A 59 9.41 -3.33 10.79
CA GLU A 59 8.59 -2.12 10.86
C GLU A 59 7.76 -1.95 9.58
N ILE A 60 8.39 -2.11 8.42
CA ILE A 60 7.72 -2.03 7.11
C ILE A 60 6.66 -3.13 6.98
N ALA A 61 6.96 -4.36 7.41
CA ALA A 61 6.00 -5.46 7.46
C ALA A 61 4.74 -5.10 8.29
N ALA A 62 4.93 -4.51 9.47
CA ALA A 62 3.82 -4.07 10.30
C ALA A 62 2.98 -2.97 9.62
N GLN A 63 3.63 -2.05 8.89
CA GLN A 63 2.93 -1.02 8.09
C GLN A 63 2.13 -1.64 6.95
N MET A 64 2.70 -2.61 6.22
CA MET A 64 2.00 -3.32 5.15
C MET A 64 0.78 -4.07 5.69
N LYS A 65 0.90 -4.74 6.84
CA LYS A 65 -0.23 -5.41 7.50
C LYS A 65 -1.31 -4.41 7.93
N ALA A 66 -0.93 -3.27 8.47
CA ALA A 66 -1.89 -2.21 8.83
C ALA A 66 -2.62 -1.67 7.60
N ILE A 67 -1.92 -1.47 6.48
CA ILE A 67 -2.53 -1.07 5.20
C ILE A 67 -3.48 -2.16 4.70
N GLN A 68 -3.06 -3.43 4.75
CA GLN A 68 -3.92 -4.56 4.37
C GLN A 68 -5.20 -4.60 5.20
N THR A 69 -5.12 -4.45 6.52
CA THR A 69 -6.30 -4.37 7.38
C THR A 69 -7.21 -3.20 7.00
N LYS A 70 -6.65 -2.03 6.65
CA LYS A 70 -7.45 -0.90 6.15
C LYS A 70 -8.15 -1.26 4.84
N VAL A 71 -7.47 -1.93 3.90
CA VAL A 71 -8.06 -2.36 2.62
C VAL A 71 -9.18 -3.38 2.86
N GLU A 72 -8.95 -4.39 3.71
CA GLU A 72 -9.93 -5.44 4.02
C GLU A 72 -11.19 -4.90 4.72
N ALA A 73 -11.06 -3.80 5.45
CA ALA A 73 -12.18 -3.11 6.09
C ALA A 73 -13.05 -2.30 5.11
N LEU A 74 -12.59 -2.05 3.87
CA LEU A 74 -13.35 -1.31 2.88
C LEU A 74 -14.49 -2.16 2.29
N PRO A 75 -15.57 -1.53 1.78
CA PRO A 75 -16.56 -2.21 0.95
C PRO A 75 -15.91 -2.93 -0.24
N LYS A 76 -16.50 -4.05 -0.67
CA LYS A 76 -15.94 -4.87 -1.75
C LYS A 76 -15.76 -4.08 -3.05
N GLU A 77 -16.68 -3.18 -3.36
CA GLU A 77 -16.60 -2.31 -4.53
C GLU A 77 -15.38 -1.38 -4.48
N GLU A 78 -15.02 -0.88 -3.30
CA GLU A 78 -13.83 -0.04 -3.09
C GLU A 78 -12.54 -0.87 -3.14
N GLN A 79 -12.55 -2.09 -2.60
CA GLN A 79 -11.42 -3.02 -2.74
C GLN A 79 -11.13 -3.33 -4.21
N GLU A 80 -12.17 -3.65 -5.00
CA GLU A 80 -12.02 -3.90 -6.44
C GLU A 80 -11.53 -2.66 -7.20
N ALA A 81 -11.99 -1.46 -6.83
CA ALA A 81 -11.52 -0.22 -7.40
C ALA A 81 -10.03 0.04 -7.09
N LEU A 82 -9.60 -0.21 -5.85
CA LEU A 82 -8.19 -0.10 -5.45
C LEU A 82 -7.31 -1.10 -6.18
N THR A 83 -7.73 -2.37 -6.28
CA THR A 83 -6.98 -3.41 -7.01
C THR A 83 -6.81 -3.03 -8.48
N LYS A 84 -7.89 -2.63 -9.16
CA LYS A 84 -7.82 -2.17 -10.56
C LYS A 84 -6.91 -0.95 -10.72
N LYS A 85 -6.95 -0.02 -9.76
CA LYS A 85 -6.08 1.16 -9.77
C LYS A 85 -4.62 0.79 -9.56
N ALA A 86 -4.32 -0.15 -8.67
CA ALA A 86 -2.96 -0.66 -8.45
C ALA A 86 -2.43 -1.38 -9.71
N GLU A 87 -3.24 -2.25 -10.32
CA GLU A 87 -2.89 -2.95 -11.57
C GLU A 87 -2.66 -1.99 -12.74
N GLY A 88 -3.47 -0.93 -12.85
CA GLY A 88 -3.33 0.11 -13.86
C GLY A 88 -2.19 1.10 -13.58
N ASN A 89 -1.61 1.09 -12.39
CA ASN A 89 -0.56 2.02 -12.00
C ASN A 89 0.82 1.46 -12.40
N LYS A 90 1.44 2.10 -13.41
CA LYS A 90 2.79 1.76 -13.90
C LYS A 90 3.84 1.77 -12.79
N GLU A 91 3.79 2.76 -11.90
CA GLU A 91 4.73 2.88 -10.79
C GLU A 91 4.61 1.69 -9.84
N MET A 92 3.38 1.29 -9.48
CA MET A 92 3.14 0.13 -8.63
C MET A 92 3.64 -1.17 -9.28
N ASN A 93 3.43 -1.32 -10.59
CA ASN A 93 3.94 -2.48 -11.34
C ASN A 93 5.47 -2.52 -11.39
N GLU A 94 6.12 -1.37 -11.57
CA GLU A 94 7.58 -1.25 -11.55
C GLU A 94 8.15 -1.57 -10.16
N ILE A 95 7.53 -1.05 -9.10
CA ILE A 95 7.89 -1.35 -7.71
C ILE A 95 7.71 -2.84 -7.41
N THR A 96 6.58 -3.42 -7.77
CA THR A 96 6.27 -4.85 -7.55
C THR A 96 7.28 -5.74 -8.29
N THR A 97 7.61 -5.39 -9.53
CA THR A 97 8.63 -6.10 -10.31
C THR A 97 10.01 -5.97 -9.67
N GLY A 98 10.37 -4.77 -9.21
CA GLY A 98 11.61 -4.50 -8.47
C GLY A 98 11.70 -5.33 -7.19
N MET A 99 10.61 -5.38 -6.41
CA MET A 99 10.50 -6.21 -5.22
C MET A 99 10.76 -7.69 -5.52
N MET A 100 10.09 -8.24 -6.54
CA MET A 100 10.29 -9.65 -6.93
C MET A 100 11.73 -9.93 -7.37
N ASN A 101 12.36 -8.99 -8.07
CA ASN A 101 13.75 -9.13 -8.52
C ASN A 101 14.74 -9.11 -7.35
N GLU A 102 14.57 -8.18 -6.39
CA GLU A 102 15.42 -8.11 -5.20
C GLU A 102 15.20 -9.30 -4.28
N MET A 103 13.96 -9.68 -4.03
CA MET A 103 13.63 -10.91 -3.27
C MET A 103 14.28 -12.13 -3.91
N ARG A 104 14.18 -12.29 -5.24
CA ARG A 104 14.85 -13.39 -5.94
C ARG A 104 16.37 -13.31 -5.81
N ARG A 105 16.96 -12.12 -5.84
CA ARG A 105 18.41 -11.92 -5.65
C ARG A 105 18.83 -12.39 -4.25
N LEU A 106 18.15 -11.90 -3.23
CA LEU A 106 18.47 -12.18 -1.82
C LEU A 106 18.26 -13.66 -1.48
N MET A 107 17.21 -14.29 -2.01
CA MET A 107 16.92 -15.71 -1.77
C MET A 107 17.89 -16.68 -2.45
N LYS A 108 18.71 -16.22 -3.41
CA LYS A 108 19.79 -17.04 -3.99
C LYS A 108 20.99 -17.16 -3.05
N ASP A 109 21.12 -16.24 -2.11
CA ASP A 109 22.15 -16.29 -1.09
C ASP A 109 21.58 -16.97 0.17
N PRO A 110 22.04 -18.17 0.53
CA PRO A 110 21.49 -18.92 1.66
C PRO A 110 21.75 -18.23 3.01
N GLU A 111 22.81 -17.43 3.14
CA GLU A 111 23.13 -16.74 4.38
C GLU A 111 22.19 -15.56 4.61
N ILE A 112 21.93 -14.78 3.56
CA ILE A 112 20.94 -13.69 3.59
C ILE A 112 19.53 -14.27 3.78
N ALA A 113 19.18 -15.33 3.05
CA ALA A 113 17.87 -15.97 3.16
C ALA A 113 17.60 -16.49 4.58
N ALA A 114 18.61 -17.04 5.27
CA ALA A 114 18.47 -17.49 6.66
C ALA A 114 18.13 -16.34 7.63
N VAL A 115 18.65 -15.14 7.38
CA VAL A 115 18.37 -13.95 8.19
C VAL A 115 16.98 -13.38 7.87
N LEU A 116 16.62 -13.33 6.59
CA LEU A 116 15.36 -12.74 6.14
C LEU A 116 14.15 -13.66 6.30
N GLY A 117 14.34 -14.99 6.35
CA GLY A 117 13.26 -15.98 6.49
C GLY A 117 12.27 -15.64 7.62
N PRO A 118 12.73 -15.46 8.87
CA PRO A 118 11.84 -15.08 9.98
C PRO A 118 11.11 -13.74 9.80
N VAL A 119 11.69 -12.82 9.02
CA VAL A 119 11.04 -11.53 8.71
C VAL A 119 9.91 -11.74 7.70
N MET A 120 10.14 -12.58 6.69
CA MET A 120 9.13 -12.92 5.68
C MET A 120 7.98 -13.75 6.29
N ASP A 121 8.31 -14.73 7.15
CA ASP A 121 7.30 -15.51 7.87
C ASP A 121 6.40 -14.62 8.74
N ALA A 122 6.95 -13.53 9.30
CA ALA A 122 6.18 -12.57 10.09
C ALA A 122 5.26 -11.66 9.23
N MET A 123 5.45 -11.62 7.90
CA MET A 123 4.56 -10.92 6.98
C MET A 123 3.35 -11.79 6.57
N ASP A 124 3.54 -13.11 6.51
CA ASP A 124 2.49 -14.07 6.13
C ASP A 124 1.53 -14.40 7.29
N ASN A 125 1.92 -14.17 8.54
CA ASN A 125 1.11 -14.37 9.76
C ASN A 125 0.50 -13.07 10.28
#